data_AF-A0A7W6WLE7-F1
#
_entry.id   AF-A0A7W6WLE7-F1
#
_cell.length_a   1.000
_cell.length_b   1.000
_cell.length_c   1.000
_cell.angle_alpha   90.00
_cell.angle_beta   90.00
_cell.angle_gamma   90.00
#
_symmetry.space_group_name_H-M   'P 1'
#
loop_
_entity.id
_entity.type
_entity.pdbx_description
1 polymer ?
#
loop_
_entity_poly.entity_id
_entity_poly.type
_entity_poly.pdbx_seq_one_letter_code
_entity_poly.pdbx_strand_id
1 'polypeptide(L)'
;MIRIARPLAATVALLLALGGAAGARANEVVLSAPAPPAGTADGVAAPAPAEPDITALAEALVEAANRRESAAAALAALPTAPAAMTRDGRARATLRPETTIERPFIHLGDVFGDLPESMASVPVGHAPDPGGRLVLDARYLAELATEYGVDWMPASRFVQAVVHRRGYDIGRAHVLEAVRARLLEAGMPADAEVDVSVLNVHATVGTADEARVTVRDLYFDDRTGRFNALVDVPAEGPNSRPVRLTGSTHVSIEVPVLVRPLRRGMVVRAEDVRWDTMREGNLRPDILLDPDDLIGKAARNGIQAGQPVRANQVTPPEVVERNGLVTMVLETPFMTVTARGRALEAGAVGDTVRVANVASDKEVLAEVTGRNAVRVRAGTMSATVN
;
A
#
# COMPACT_ATOMS: atom_id res chain seq x y z
N MET A 1 34.67 -40.77 11.93
CA MET A 1 35.29 -39.75 12.80
C MET A 1 34.15 -39.04 13.53
N ILE A 2 33.69 -39.56 14.68
CA ILE A 2 34.18 -39.29 16.06
C ILE A 2 33.98 -37.79 16.38
N ARG A 3 32.90 -37.39 17.10
CA ARG A 3 32.77 -37.28 18.59
C ARG A 3 33.63 -36.09 19.10
N ILE A 4 33.20 -35.11 19.91
CA ILE A 4 32.70 -35.09 21.32
C ILE A 4 32.35 -33.61 21.62
N ALA A 5 31.13 -33.22 22.01
CA ALA A 5 30.54 -33.09 23.36
C ALA A 5 30.97 -31.87 24.23
N ARG A 6 29.96 -31.03 24.58
CA ARG A 6 29.48 -30.57 25.93
C ARG A 6 30.48 -30.48 27.12
N PRO A 7 30.28 -29.58 28.14
CA PRO A 7 29.06 -29.45 28.98
C PRO A 7 28.62 -27.99 29.30
N LEU A 8 27.33 -27.65 29.54
CA LEU A 8 26.41 -27.93 30.67
C LEU A 8 26.68 -27.11 31.96
N ALA A 9 25.57 -26.68 32.58
CA ALA A 9 25.35 -25.99 33.88
C ALA A 9 25.31 -24.43 33.80
N ALA A 10 24.30 -23.70 34.28
CA ALA A 10 23.14 -24.05 35.12
C ALA A 10 22.08 -22.90 35.15
N THR A 11 20.80 -23.31 35.13
CA THR A 11 19.67 -22.80 35.97
C THR A 11 19.21 -21.33 35.80
N VAL A 12 18.11 -21.02 35.09
CA VAL A 12 16.66 -21.11 35.45
C VAL A 12 16.14 -20.00 36.40
N ALA A 13 15.07 -19.34 35.91
CA ALA A 13 14.01 -18.56 36.56
C ALA A 13 14.31 -17.10 37.01
N LEU A 14 13.59 -16.12 36.45
CA LEU A 14 12.29 -15.67 36.98
C LEU A 14 11.69 -14.51 36.16
N LEU A 15 10.45 -14.74 35.71
CA LEU A 15 9.34 -13.86 35.34
C LEU A 15 9.39 -12.32 35.56
N LEU A 16 8.91 -11.63 34.51
CA LEU A 16 7.87 -10.59 34.46
C LEU A 16 8.07 -9.17 35.03
N ALA A 17 7.67 -8.23 34.17
CA ALA A 17 7.05 -6.92 34.42
C ALA A 17 7.95 -5.73 34.82
N LEU A 18 8.20 -4.85 33.85
CA LEU A 18 7.65 -3.48 33.83
C LEU A 18 8.18 -2.73 32.60
N GLY A 19 7.42 -2.79 31.51
CA GLY A 19 7.52 -1.85 30.40
C GLY A 19 6.79 -0.56 30.76
N GLY A 20 7.53 0.53 30.89
CA GLY A 20 7.00 1.89 30.94
C GLY A 20 7.33 2.60 29.63
N ALA A 21 6.37 2.68 28.71
CA ALA A 21 6.46 3.51 27.52
C ALA A 21 5.62 4.78 27.73
N ALA A 22 6.32 5.89 27.89
CA ALA A 22 5.77 7.24 27.80
C ALA A 22 5.59 7.62 26.32
N GLY A 23 4.47 8.28 26.00
CA GLY A 23 4.17 8.73 24.65
C GLY A 23 3.08 9.79 24.63
N ALA A 24 3.31 10.92 25.32
CA ALA A 24 2.52 12.14 25.16
C ALA A 24 2.99 12.87 23.91
N ARG A 25 2.09 13.07 22.93
CA ARG A 25 2.33 13.91 21.75
C ARG A 25 2.02 15.38 22.09
N ALA A 26 2.98 16.24 21.80
CA ALA A 26 2.89 17.68 21.91
C ALA A 26 2.35 18.31 20.60
N ASN A 27 1.29 19.08 20.78
CA ASN A 27 0.86 20.32 20.15
C ASN A 27 1.69 20.91 18.97
N GLU A 28 0.99 21.25 17.89
CA GLU A 28 1.41 22.21 16.86
C GLU A 28 1.35 23.66 17.38
N VAL A 29 2.33 24.50 17.03
CA VAL A 29 2.14 25.93 16.75
C VAL A 29 3.10 26.36 15.65
N VAL A 30 2.53 26.84 14.54
CA VAL A 30 3.18 27.55 13.43
C VAL A 30 3.12 29.07 13.69
N LEU A 31 4.02 29.82 13.01
CA LEU A 31 4.19 31.29 12.86
C LEU A 31 5.47 31.76 13.58
N SER A 32 6.43 32.50 12.99
CA SER A 32 6.49 33.27 11.75
C SER A 32 7.97 33.55 11.44
N ALA A 33 8.37 33.52 10.17
CA ALA A 33 9.69 33.96 9.71
C ALA A 33 9.76 35.50 9.57
N PRO A 34 10.96 36.07 9.61
CA PRO A 34 11.37 36.87 8.46
C PRO A 34 12.78 36.51 7.93
N ALA A 35 12.94 36.71 6.63
CA ALA A 35 14.14 36.44 5.83
C ALA A 35 15.38 37.27 6.24
N PRO A 36 16.61 36.81 5.92
CA PRO A 36 17.86 37.48 6.25
C PRO A 36 18.32 38.46 5.14
N PRO A 37 19.16 39.47 5.43
CA PRO A 37 19.96 40.11 4.41
C PRO A 37 21.29 39.37 4.21
N ALA A 38 21.71 39.35 2.94
CA ALA A 38 22.98 38.84 2.46
C ALA A 38 24.18 39.58 3.08
N GLY A 39 25.25 38.83 3.38
CA GLY A 39 26.51 39.37 3.88
C GLY A 39 27.60 38.32 3.88
N THR A 40 28.52 38.48 2.93
CA THR A 40 29.77 37.79 2.67
C THR A 40 30.71 37.76 3.88
N ALA A 41 31.46 36.66 4.05
CA ALA A 41 32.93 36.60 4.14
C ALA A 41 33.46 35.48 5.04
N ASP A 42 34.55 34.89 4.52
CA ASP A 42 35.68 34.25 5.20
C ASP A 42 35.54 32.90 5.90
N GLY A 43 36.31 31.96 5.33
CA GLY A 43 36.62 30.68 5.93
C GLY A 43 37.62 30.79 7.06
N VAL A 44 37.42 29.93 8.05
CA VAL A 44 38.48 29.45 8.95
C VAL A 44 38.22 27.96 9.19
N ALA A 45 39.27 27.18 9.01
CA ALA A 45 39.32 25.75 9.25
C ALA A 45 39.08 25.40 10.73
N ALA A 46 38.27 24.37 10.98
CA ALA A 46 38.12 23.72 12.29
C ALA A 46 38.25 22.19 12.11
N PRO A 47 38.95 21.49 13.03
CA PRO A 47 39.37 20.10 12.84
C PRO A 47 38.28 19.07 13.16
N ALA A 48 38.48 17.87 12.63
CA ALA A 48 37.61 16.69 12.76
C ALA A 48 37.33 16.28 14.22
N PRO A 49 36.13 15.75 14.53
CA PRO A 49 35.81 15.22 15.85
C PRO A 49 36.43 13.83 16.08
N ALA A 50 37.04 13.66 17.26
CA ALA A 50 37.57 12.40 17.77
C ALA A 50 36.44 11.44 18.21
N GLU A 51 36.69 10.15 18.05
CA GLU A 51 35.83 9.03 18.45
C GLU A 51 35.60 8.98 19.98
N PRO A 52 34.39 8.62 20.47
CA PRO A 52 34.13 8.50 21.90
C PRO A 52 34.64 7.17 22.49
N ASP A 53 35.40 7.28 23.58
CA ASP A 53 36.05 6.20 24.33
C ASP A 53 35.02 5.39 25.16
N ILE A 54 34.84 4.11 24.80
CA ILE A 54 33.80 3.20 25.35
C ILE A 54 34.04 2.90 26.85
N THR A 55 35.28 3.08 27.31
CA THR A 55 35.68 2.84 28.70
C THR A 55 35.04 3.82 29.68
N ALA A 56 34.82 5.07 29.27
CA ALA A 56 34.19 6.10 30.12
C ALA A 56 32.69 5.85 30.33
N LEU A 57 32.02 5.18 29.39
CA LEU A 57 30.60 4.82 29.52
C LEU A 57 30.39 3.64 30.48
N ALA A 58 31.37 2.74 30.60
CA ALA A 58 31.32 1.62 31.53
C ALA A 58 31.48 2.07 32.99
N GLU A 59 32.37 3.04 33.26
CA GLU A 59 32.57 3.60 34.60
C GLU A 59 31.32 4.38 35.10
N ALA A 60 30.65 5.12 34.21
CA ALA A 60 29.43 5.86 34.54
C ALA A 60 28.22 4.94 34.86
N LEU A 61 28.14 3.74 34.27
CA LEU A 61 27.06 2.78 34.54
C LEU A 61 27.25 2.06 35.88
N VAL A 62 28.49 1.80 36.30
CA VAL A 62 28.79 1.21 37.62
C VAL A 62 28.50 2.20 38.74
N GLU A 63 28.76 3.49 38.53
CA GLU A 63 28.45 4.53 39.52
C GLU A 63 26.95 4.85 39.63
N ALA A 64 26.17 4.61 38.56
CA ALA A 64 24.71 4.69 38.58
C ALA A 64 24.04 3.49 39.29
N ALA A 65 24.65 2.30 39.24
CA ALA A 65 24.15 1.11 39.93
C ALA A 65 24.32 1.21 41.46
N ASN A 66 25.47 1.69 41.94
CA ASN A 66 25.74 1.85 43.37
C ASN A 66 24.89 2.95 44.04
N ARG A 67 24.42 3.95 43.27
CA ARG A 67 23.47 4.97 43.78
C ARG A 67 22.08 4.39 44.07
N ARG A 68 21.69 3.29 43.43
CA ARG A 68 20.37 2.64 43.59
C ARG A 68 20.27 1.84 44.89
N GLU A 69 21.36 1.22 45.34
CA GLU A 69 21.38 0.47 46.61
C GLU A 69 21.29 1.40 47.84
N SER A 70 21.88 2.59 47.78
CA SER A 70 21.77 3.57 48.88
C SER A 70 20.38 4.21 49.02
N ALA A 71 19.54 4.21 47.98
CA ALA A 71 18.17 4.72 48.05
C ALA A 71 17.17 3.70 48.64
N ALA A 72 17.48 2.40 48.54
CA ALA A 72 16.66 1.33 49.13
C ALA A 72 16.76 1.27 50.67
N ALA A 73 17.87 1.74 51.26
CA ALA A 73 18.08 1.75 52.70
C ALA A 73 17.39 2.95 53.43
N ALA A 74 17.03 4.02 52.70
CA ALA A 74 16.35 5.19 53.28
C ALA A 74 14.81 5.05 53.33
N LEU A 75 14.23 4.07 52.63
CA LEU A 75 12.78 3.83 52.61
C LEU A 75 12.30 2.89 53.74
N ALA A 76 13.20 2.31 54.52
CA ALA A 76 12.89 1.37 55.61
C ALA A 76 12.59 2.05 56.97
N ALA A 77 12.58 3.39 57.04
CA ALA A 77 12.40 4.14 58.30
C ALA A 77 11.30 5.21 58.26
N LEU A 78 10.24 5.01 57.45
CA LEU A 78 8.99 5.76 57.62
C LEU A 78 8.13 5.02 58.65
N PRO A 79 7.67 5.69 59.73
CA PRO A 79 6.70 5.08 60.64
C PRO A 79 5.46 4.72 59.85
N THR A 80 5.06 3.46 59.92
CA THR A 80 3.79 2.94 59.41
C THR A 80 2.69 3.76 60.05
N ALA A 81 2.15 4.74 59.33
CA ALA A 81 0.93 5.42 59.74
C ALA A 81 -0.16 4.33 59.85
N PRO A 82 -0.87 4.24 60.97
CA PRO A 82 -1.94 3.25 61.10
C PRO A 82 -2.92 3.50 59.97
N ALA A 83 -3.30 2.42 59.28
CA ALA A 83 -4.42 2.41 58.37
C ALA A 83 -5.58 3.13 59.07
N ALA A 84 -5.97 4.29 58.53
CA ALA A 84 -7.15 4.97 58.97
C ALA A 84 -8.33 4.05 58.63
N MET A 85 -8.71 3.21 59.59
CA MET A 85 -10.05 2.63 59.64
C MET A 85 -11.02 3.81 59.63
N THR A 86 -11.58 4.07 58.46
CA THR A 86 -12.70 4.98 58.30
C THR A 86 -13.88 4.39 59.07
N ARG A 87 -14.17 5.00 60.22
CA ARG A 87 -15.44 4.94 60.92
C ARG A 87 -16.46 5.75 60.12
N ASP A 88 -16.99 5.14 59.09
CA ASP A 88 -18.30 5.36 58.48
C ASP A 88 -18.28 4.53 57.20
N GLY A 89 -19.33 3.77 56.92
CA GLY A 89 -19.44 2.87 55.76
C GLY A 89 -19.53 3.59 54.41
N ARG A 90 -18.87 4.74 54.26
CA ARG A 90 -18.84 5.55 53.07
C ARG A 90 -17.46 5.46 52.41
N ALA A 91 -17.44 5.00 51.17
CA ALA A 91 -16.23 4.85 50.39
C ALA A 91 -15.79 6.21 49.85
N ARG A 92 -14.56 6.65 50.19
CA ARG A 92 -13.93 7.82 49.57
C ARG A 92 -13.73 7.53 48.09
N ALA A 93 -14.57 8.09 47.24
CA ALA A 93 -14.51 7.83 45.81
C ALA A 93 -13.62 8.84 45.10
N THR A 94 -12.89 8.36 44.10
CA THR A 94 -12.02 9.19 43.25
C THR A 94 -12.71 9.44 41.91
N LEU A 95 -12.77 10.69 41.43
CA LEU A 95 -13.36 10.96 40.12
C LEU A 95 -12.46 10.45 38.98
N ARG A 96 -13.05 9.78 37.99
CA ARG A 96 -12.41 9.47 36.71
C ARG A 96 -12.67 10.62 35.72
N PRO A 97 -11.64 11.42 35.37
CA PRO A 97 -11.83 12.60 34.52
C PRO A 97 -12.15 12.26 33.06
N GLU A 98 -11.70 11.09 32.58
CA GLU A 98 -11.96 10.60 31.24
C GLU A 98 -12.21 9.09 31.29
N THR A 99 -13.34 8.66 30.75
CA THR A 99 -13.70 7.23 30.67
C THR A 99 -14.23 6.91 29.28
N THR A 100 -13.82 5.78 28.73
CA THR A 100 -14.38 5.23 27.48
C THR A 100 -15.29 4.05 27.78
N ILE A 101 -16.52 4.08 27.27
CA ILE A 101 -17.53 3.03 27.41
C ILE A 101 -17.97 2.50 26.04
N GLU A 102 -18.36 1.23 25.95
CA GLU A 102 -18.96 0.66 24.74
C GLU A 102 -20.49 0.53 24.88
N ARG A 103 -20.96 0.50 26.13
CA ARG A 103 -22.33 0.19 26.55
C ARG A 103 -23.29 1.35 26.30
N PRO A 104 -24.62 1.10 26.17
CA PRO A 104 -25.63 2.16 25.99
C PRO A 104 -25.97 2.93 27.28
N PHE A 105 -25.54 2.44 28.45
CA PHE A 105 -25.76 3.07 29.75
C PHE A 105 -24.43 3.34 30.45
N ILE A 106 -24.34 4.50 31.10
CA ILE A 106 -23.22 4.90 31.95
C ILE A 106 -23.47 4.31 33.33
N HIS A 107 -22.48 3.64 33.91
CA HIS A 107 -22.57 3.16 35.28
C HIS A 107 -21.86 4.08 36.26
N LEU A 108 -22.23 4.03 37.54
CA LEU A 108 -21.61 4.86 38.56
C LEU A 108 -20.09 4.59 38.67
N GLY A 109 -19.66 3.33 38.48
CA GLY A 109 -18.25 2.95 38.48
C GLY A 109 -17.43 3.45 37.27
N ASP A 110 -18.11 3.89 36.21
CA ASP A 110 -17.46 4.50 35.04
C ASP A 110 -17.05 5.96 35.35
N VAL A 111 -17.72 6.61 36.29
CA VAL A 111 -17.52 8.02 36.68
C VAL A 111 -16.71 8.13 37.98
N PHE A 112 -16.97 7.26 38.96
CA PHE A 112 -16.33 7.25 40.27
C PHE A 112 -15.55 5.95 40.48
N GLY A 113 -14.27 6.06 40.83
CA GLY A 113 -13.42 4.97 41.28
C GLY A 113 -13.57 4.69 42.78
N ASP A 114 -12.98 3.58 43.22
CA ASP A 114 -12.96 3.13 44.63
C ASP A 114 -14.35 2.82 45.23
N LEU A 115 -15.32 2.52 44.37
CA LEU A 115 -16.66 2.08 44.75
C LEU A 115 -16.74 0.54 44.91
N PRO A 116 -17.59 0.03 45.83
CA PRO A 116 -17.90 -1.39 45.89
C PRO A 116 -18.62 -1.86 44.61
N GLU A 117 -18.36 -3.10 44.15
CA GLU A 117 -18.86 -3.65 42.88
C GLU A 117 -20.38 -3.56 42.71
N SER A 118 -21.14 -3.67 43.81
CA SER A 118 -22.59 -3.55 43.85
C SER A 118 -23.09 -2.15 43.45
N MET A 119 -22.36 -1.11 43.83
CA MET A 119 -22.67 0.28 43.53
C MET A 119 -22.07 0.70 42.17
N ALA A 120 -20.92 0.13 41.82
CA ALA A 120 -20.24 0.39 40.55
C ALA A 120 -21.06 -0.02 39.32
N SER A 121 -21.97 -0.99 39.46
CA SER A 121 -22.80 -1.53 38.36
C SER A 121 -24.20 -0.89 38.26
N VAL A 122 -24.46 0.21 38.98
CA VAL A 122 -25.75 0.90 38.91
C VAL A 122 -25.78 1.84 37.70
N PRO A 123 -26.79 1.78 36.81
CA PRO A 123 -26.91 2.68 35.68
C PRO A 123 -27.36 4.07 36.14
N VAL A 124 -26.58 5.09 35.81
CA VAL A 124 -26.80 6.49 36.23
C VAL A 124 -27.34 7.37 35.09
N GLY A 125 -27.24 6.91 33.85
CA GLY A 125 -27.72 7.66 32.69
C GLY A 125 -27.51 6.98 31.36
N HIS A 126 -27.99 7.62 30.30
CA HIS A 126 -27.77 7.19 28.92
C HIS A 126 -26.39 7.62 28.44
N ALA A 127 -25.69 6.70 27.78
CA ALA A 127 -24.46 7.02 27.08
C ALA A 127 -24.75 7.90 25.85
N PRO A 128 -23.79 8.72 25.40
CA PRO A 128 -23.94 9.47 24.15
C PRO A 128 -24.06 8.52 22.94
N ASP A 129 -24.32 9.07 21.76
CA ASP A 129 -24.26 8.29 20.51
C ASP A 129 -22.86 7.66 20.33
N PRO A 130 -22.75 6.50 19.65
CA PRO A 130 -21.45 5.89 19.35
C PRO A 130 -20.49 6.87 18.68
N GLY A 131 -19.25 6.96 19.17
CA GLY A 131 -18.26 7.96 18.73
C GLY A 131 -18.48 9.37 19.32
N GLY A 132 -19.56 9.56 20.07
CA GLY A 132 -19.90 10.80 20.76
C GLY A 132 -19.20 10.97 22.11
N ARG A 133 -19.24 12.20 22.62
CA ARG A 133 -18.72 12.59 23.94
C ARG A 133 -19.83 13.24 24.75
N LEU A 134 -19.91 12.87 26.03
CA LEU A 134 -20.78 13.52 27.01
C LEU A 134 -19.89 14.17 28.08
N VAL A 135 -20.14 15.44 28.37
CA VAL A 135 -19.43 16.16 29.43
C VAL A 135 -20.35 16.24 30.64
N LEU A 136 -19.92 15.65 31.75
CA LEU A 136 -20.57 15.73 33.06
C LEU A 136 -19.95 16.87 33.84
N ASP A 137 -20.75 17.85 34.24
CA ASP A 137 -20.29 19.03 34.98
C ASP A 137 -20.25 18.77 36.49
N ALA A 138 -19.55 19.65 37.23
CA ALA A 138 -19.39 19.52 38.67
C ALA A 138 -20.73 19.46 39.44
N ARG A 139 -21.80 20.08 38.91
CA ARG A 139 -23.13 20.07 39.53
C ARG A 139 -23.78 18.69 39.39
N TYR A 140 -23.83 18.16 38.18
CA TYR A 140 -24.38 16.83 37.93
C TYR A 140 -23.61 15.74 38.67
N LEU A 141 -22.27 15.85 38.73
CA LEU A 141 -21.44 14.92 39.50
C LEU A 141 -21.73 14.99 41.02
N ALA A 142 -21.98 16.18 41.57
CA ALA A 142 -22.33 16.33 42.98
C ALA A 142 -23.74 15.82 43.30
N GLU A 143 -24.69 16.01 42.39
CA GLU A 143 -26.05 15.45 42.48
C GLU A 143 -26.00 13.92 42.48
N LEU A 144 -25.29 13.31 41.52
CA LEU A 144 -25.07 11.87 41.46
C LEU A 144 -24.41 11.33 42.73
N ALA A 145 -23.36 11.99 43.24
CA ALA A 145 -22.69 11.56 44.46
C ALA A 145 -23.63 11.58 45.67
N THR A 146 -24.49 12.60 45.78
CA THR A 146 -25.47 12.73 46.86
C THR A 146 -26.59 11.69 46.76
N GLU A 147 -27.10 11.46 45.54
CA GLU A 147 -28.19 10.51 45.27
C GLU A 147 -27.78 9.06 45.59
N TYR A 148 -26.57 8.66 45.21
CA TYR A 148 -26.06 7.31 45.42
C TYR A 148 -25.22 7.14 46.70
N GLY A 149 -25.07 8.19 47.51
CA GLY A 149 -24.37 8.13 48.81
C GLY A 149 -22.85 7.94 48.70
N VAL A 150 -22.25 8.47 47.64
CA VAL A 150 -20.81 8.42 47.37
C VAL A 150 -20.11 9.57 48.10
N ASP A 151 -19.06 9.27 48.88
CA ASP A 151 -18.24 10.30 49.55
C ASP A 151 -17.29 10.97 48.55
N TRP A 152 -17.87 11.84 47.73
CA TRP A 152 -17.14 12.68 46.79
C TRP A 152 -17.66 14.12 46.84
N MET A 153 -16.72 15.08 46.89
CA MET A 153 -17.03 16.51 46.78
C MET A 153 -16.22 17.11 45.64
N PRO A 154 -16.81 18.02 44.85
CA PRO A 154 -16.10 18.69 43.77
C PRO A 154 -14.96 19.54 44.34
N ALA A 155 -13.73 19.24 43.94
CA ALA A 155 -12.55 20.02 44.34
C ALA A 155 -12.61 21.47 43.81
N SER A 156 -13.37 21.71 42.73
CA SER A 156 -13.60 23.02 42.13
C SER A 156 -14.88 23.01 41.28
N ARG A 157 -15.44 24.18 41.00
CA ARG A 157 -16.59 24.35 40.08
C ARG A 157 -16.30 23.99 38.62
N PHE A 158 -15.02 23.88 38.26
CA PHE A 158 -14.55 23.58 36.91
C PHE A 158 -14.24 22.09 36.69
N VAL A 159 -14.50 21.26 37.70
CA VAL A 159 -14.32 19.81 37.57
C VAL A 159 -15.31 19.28 36.54
N GLN A 160 -14.79 18.50 35.60
CA GLN A 160 -15.56 17.85 34.55
C GLN A 160 -15.12 16.40 34.44
N ALA A 161 -16.07 15.51 34.15
CA ALA A 161 -15.78 14.17 33.71
C ALA A 161 -16.29 14.02 32.27
N VAL A 162 -15.43 13.54 31.37
CA VAL A 162 -15.79 13.32 29.97
C VAL A 162 -15.97 11.82 29.75
N VAL A 163 -17.17 11.44 29.33
CA VAL A 163 -17.49 10.07 28.97
C VAL A 163 -17.52 9.96 27.45
N HIS A 164 -16.57 9.19 26.91
CA HIS A 164 -16.50 8.85 25.49
C HIS A 164 -17.24 7.54 25.26
N ARG A 165 -18.11 7.48 24.26
CA ARG A 165 -18.63 6.18 23.80
C ARG A 165 -17.79 5.71 22.61
N ARG A 166 -17.16 4.56 22.74
CA ARG A 166 -16.40 3.94 21.65
C ARG A 166 -17.34 3.78 20.45
N GLY A 167 -16.92 4.31 19.32
CA GLY A 167 -17.59 4.18 18.04
C GLY A 167 -16.69 3.44 17.06
N TYR A 168 -17.28 2.57 16.27
CA TYR A 168 -16.65 1.94 15.11
C TYR A 168 -17.26 2.55 13.85
N ASP A 169 -16.43 3.21 13.05
CA ASP A 169 -16.88 3.86 11.83
C ASP A 169 -16.95 2.88 10.67
N ILE A 170 -18.18 2.60 10.22
CA ILE A 170 -18.44 1.91 8.96
C ILE A 170 -18.38 2.95 7.85
N GLY A 171 -17.19 3.08 7.28
CA GLY A 171 -16.95 3.87 6.07
C GLY A 171 -16.91 3.02 4.80
N ARG A 172 -16.49 3.67 3.71
CA ARG A 172 -16.35 3.06 2.37
C ARG A 172 -15.55 1.76 2.35
N ALA A 173 -14.44 1.70 3.08
CA ALA A 173 -13.54 0.56 3.08
C ALA A 173 -14.23 -0.72 3.56
N HIS A 174 -14.90 -0.69 4.72
CA HIS A 174 -15.59 -1.84 5.30
C HIS A 174 -16.73 -2.34 4.39
N VAL A 175 -17.48 -1.43 3.77
CA VAL A 175 -18.55 -1.79 2.84
C VAL A 175 -17.98 -2.43 1.57
N LEU A 176 -16.92 -1.87 1.00
CA LEU A 176 -16.26 -2.42 -0.18
C LEU A 176 -15.67 -3.80 0.08
N GLU A 177 -15.09 -4.02 1.26
CA GLU A 177 -14.56 -5.32 1.66
C GLU A 177 -15.66 -6.38 1.75
N ALA A 178 -16.77 -6.06 2.43
CA ALA A 178 -17.92 -6.95 2.53
C ALA A 178 -18.55 -7.26 1.15
N VAL A 179 -18.69 -6.25 0.30
CA VAL A 179 -19.22 -6.41 -1.06
C VAL A 179 -18.26 -7.20 -1.94
N ARG A 180 -16.94 -6.94 -1.86
CA ARG A 180 -15.91 -7.68 -2.61
C ARG A 180 -15.95 -9.16 -2.25
N ALA A 181 -16.03 -9.50 -0.97
CA ALA A 181 -16.13 -10.89 -0.53
C ALA A 181 -17.34 -11.61 -1.18
N ARG A 182 -18.51 -10.95 -1.18
CA ARG A 182 -19.73 -11.49 -1.81
C ARG A 182 -19.65 -11.54 -3.34
N LEU A 183 -18.99 -10.58 -3.97
CA LEU A 183 -18.77 -10.57 -5.42
C LEU A 183 -17.83 -11.70 -5.87
N LEU A 184 -16.77 -11.97 -5.10
CA LEU A 184 -15.85 -13.09 -5.37
C LEU A 184 -16.59 -14.43 -5.30
N GLU A 185 -17.48 -14.61 -4.32
CA GLU A 185 -18.36 -15.79 -4.27
C GLU A 185 -19.33 -15.88 -5.45
N ALA A 186 -19.79 -14.74 -5.97
CA ALA A 186 -20.70 -14.65 -7.10
C ALA A 186 -20.01 -14.84 -8.48
N GLY A 187 -18.68 -15.00 -8.53
CA GLY A 187 -17.93 -15.27 -9.75
C GLY A 187 -17.08 -14.10 -10.28
N MET A 188 -16.87 -13.04 -9.49
CA MET A 188 -15.90 -11.99 -9.82
C MET A 188 -14.47 -12.56 -9.82
N PRO A 189 -13.63 -12.24 -10.83
CA PRO A 189 -12.24 -12.70 -10.84
C PRO A 189 -11.42 -11.97 -9.76
N ALA A 190 -10.43 -12.65 -9.18
CA ALA A 190 -9.74 -12.19 -7.96
C ALA A 190 -8.92 -10.91 -8.14
N ASP A 191 -8.46 -10.67 -9.36
CA ASP A 191 -7.70 -9.52 -9.87
C ASP A 191 -8.59 -8.33 -10.26
N ALA A 192 -9.92 -8.50 -10.26
CA ALA A 192 -10.81 -7.37 -10.48
C ALA A 192 -10.81 -6.40 -9.28
N GLU A 193 -10.88 -5.12 -9.61
CA GLU A 193 -11.10 -4.01 -8.70
C GLU A 193 -12.57 -3.59 -8.75
N VAL A 194 -13.11 -3.21 -7.60
CA VAL A 194 -14.52 -2.83 -7.44
C VAL A 194 -14.62 -1.30 -7.43
N ASP A 195 -15.21 -0.73 -8.48
CA ASP A 195 -15.53 0.69 -8.57
C ASP A 195 -17.00 0.92 -8.18
N VAL A 196 -17.26 1.84 -7.25
CA VAL A 196 -18.60 2.18 -6.79
C VAL A 196 -18.87 3.63 -7.14
N SER A 197 -19.90 3.85 -7.96
CA SER A 197 -20.24 5.16 -8.52
C SER A 197 -20.66 6.17 -7.45
N VAL A 198 -21.48 5.75 -6.49
CA VAL A 198 -21.96 6.61 -5.40
C VAL A 198 -22.01 5.80 -4.12
N LEU A 199 -21.19 6.18 -3.14
CA LEU A 199 -21.19 5.58 -1.81
C LEU A 199 -21.11 6.67 -0.75
N ASN A 200 -22.29 7.11 -0.30
CA ASN A 200 -22.43 7.99 0.86
C ASN A 200 -22.87 7.13 2.04
N VAL A 201 -21.90 6.45 2.68
CA VAL A 201 -22.15 5.64 3.86
C VAL A 201 -21.21 6.09 4.96
N HIS A 202 -21.81 6.70 5.97
CA HIS A 202 -21.18 7.00 7.25
C HIS A 202 -22.15 6.50 8.32
N ALA A 203 -21.80 5.38 8.94
CA ALA A 203 -22.51 4.87 10.09
C ALA A 203 -21.50 4.57 11.19
N THR A 204 -21.70 5.16 12.36
CA THR A 204 -20.88 4.88 13.53
C THR A 204 -21.68 3.97 14.46
N VAL A 205 -21.07 2.86 14.85
CA VAL A 205 -21.73 1.81 15.62
C VAL A 205 -21.05 1.62 16.96
N GLY A 206 -21.80 1.27 18.01
CA GLY A 206 -21.29 1.19 19.39
C GLY A 206 -20.36 0.00 19.64
N THR A 207 -20.46 -1.06 18.83
CA THR A 207 -19.68 -2.29 19.00
C THR A 207 -19.12 -2.79 17.67
N ALA A 208 -18.01 -3.52 17.73
CA ALA A 208 -17.39 -4.13 16.54
C ALA A 208 -18.27 -5.22 15.92
N ASP A 209 -19.12 -5.87 16.74
CA ASP A 209 -19.98 -6.96 16.30
C ASP A 209 -21.20 -6.46 15.50
N GLU A 210 -21.72 -5.30 15.89
CA GLU A 210 -22.73 -4.58 15.12
C GLU A 210 -22.11 -3.83 13.92
N ALA A 211 -20.79 -3.64 13.86
CA ALA A 211 -20.12 -3.02 12.71
C ALA A 211 -20.10 -3.92 11.46
N ARG A 212 -20.71 -5.10 11.52
CA ARG A 212 -20.87 -6.01 10.38
C ARG A 212 -21.78 -5.41 9.31
N VAL A 213 -21.49 -5.76 8.06
CA VAL A 213 -22.22 -5.31 6.88
C VAL A 213 -22.82 -6.54 6.21
N THR A 214 -24.15 -6.56 6.04
CA THR A 214 -24.84 -7.67 5.37
C THR A 214 -25.27 -7.23 3.98
N VAL A 215 -24.94 -8.03 2.97
CA VAL A 215 -25.38 -7.81 1.59
C VAL A 215 -26.63 -8.64 1.32
N ARG A 216 -27.77 -7.96 1.20
CA ARG A 216 -29.07 -8.52 0.82
C ARG A 216 -29.21 -8.29 -0.69
N ASP A 217 -29.49 -9.31 -1.50
CA ASP A 217 -29.72 -9.13 -2.94
C ASP A 217 -28.53 -8.53 -3.73
N LEU A 218 -27.46 -9.30 -3.85
CA LEU A 218 -26.37 -9.02 -4.79
C LEU A 218 -26.73 -9.60 -6.18
N TYR A 219 -26.79 -8.73 -7.18
CA TYR A 219 -26.81 -9.13 -8.58
C TYR A 219 -25.52 -8.67 -9.24
N PHE A 220 -24.85 -9.60 -9.92
CA PHE A 220 -23.60 -9.39 -10.64
C PHE A 220 -23.76 -9.91 -12.07
N ASP A 221 -23.42 -9.06 -13.04
CA ASP A 221 -23.34 -9.40 -14.46
C ASP A 221 -21.87 -9.57 -14.83
N ASP A 222 -21.45 -10.81 -15.09
CA ASP A 222 -20.08 -11.19 -15.43
C ASP A 222 -19.60 -10.58 -16.75
N ARG A 223 -20.52 -10.41 -17.72
CA ARG A 223 -20.22 -9.94 -19.07
C ARG A 223 -19.98 -8.44 -19.11
N THR A 224 -20.71 -7.68 -18.28
CA THR A 224 -20.57 -6.21 -18.23
C THR A 224 -19.77 -5.73 -17.03
N GLY A 225 -19.45 -6.62 -16.08
CA GLY A 225 -18.82 -6.30 -14.80
C GLY A 225 -19.72 -5.45 -13.90
N ARG A 226 -21.00 -5.25 -14.22
CA ARG A 226 -21.88 -4.39 -13.43
C ARG A 226 -22.47 -5.15 -12.26
N PHE A 227 -22.60 -4.46 -11.12
CA PHE A 227 -23.30 -5.01 -9.99
C PHE A 227 -24.25 -4.01 -9.35
N ASN A 228 -25.31 -4.56 -8.77
CA ASN A 228 -26.19 -3.87 -7.85
C ASN A 228 -26.35 -4.73 -6.60
N ALA A 229 -26.19 -4.09 -5.44
CA ALA A 229 -26.30 -4.73 -4.15
C ALA A 229 -27.16 -3.89 -3.23
N LEU A 230 -28.06 -4.52 -2.46
CA LEU A 230 -28.65 -3.87 -1.30
C LEU A 230 -27.79 -4.24 -0.08
N VAL A 231 -27.37 -3.25 0.69
CA VAL A 231 -26.48 -3.47 1.82
C VAL A 231 -27.10 -2.89 3.06
N ASP A 232 -27.32 -3.72 4.07
CA ASP A 232 -27.82 -3.30 5.36
C ASP A 232 -26.63 -2.85 6.21
N VAL A 233 -26.61 -1.57 6.57
CA VAL A 233 -25.57 -0.96 7.40
C VAL A 233 -26.22 -0.32 8.62
N PRO A 234 -25.91 -0.76 9.85
CA PRO A 234 -25.29 -2.04 10.22
C PRO A 234 -26.17 -3.27 9.92
N ALA A 235 -25.54 -4.46 9.91
CA ALA A 235 -26.17 -5.76 9.63
C ALA A 235 -27.36 -6.08 10.55
N GLU A 236 -27.23 -5.76 11.83
CA GLU A 236 -28.28 -5.96 12.85
C GLU A 236 -28.23 -4.79 13.85
N GLY A 237 -29.40 -4.25 14.20
CA GLY A 237 -29.53 -3.18 15.18
C GLY A 237 -30.61 -2.15 14.86
N PRO A 238 -30.99 -1.31 15.83
CA PRO A 238 -32.05 -0.31 15.67
C PRO A 238 -31.74 0.78 14.63
N ASN A 239 -30.47 0.93 14.25
CA ASN A 239 -30.00 1.91 13.27
C ASN A 239 -29.72 1.30 11.89
N SER A 240 -30.14 0.05 11.64
CA SER A 240 -29.95 -0.61 10.34
C SER A 240 -30.69 0.16 9.25
N ARG A 241 -29.95 0.59 8.23
CA ARG A 241 -30.48 1.28 7.06
C ARG A 241 -30.07 0.55 5.79
N PRO A 242 -31.03 0.22 4.90
CA PRO A 242 -30.70 -0.37 3.62
C PRO A 242 -30.11 0.68 2.69
N VAL A 243 -28.89 0.45 2.23
CA VAL A 243 -28.16 1.27 1.29
C VAL A 243 -28.07 0.54 -0.04
N ARG A 244 -28.57 1.16 -1.12
CA ARG A 244 -28.41 0.64 -2.46
C ARG A 244 -27.03 1.02 -2.99
N LEU A 245 -26.26 0.01 -3.40
CA LEU A 245 -24.96 0.16 -4.03
C LEU A 245 -25.06 -0.25 -5.48
N THR A 246 -24.53 0.61 -6.34
CA THR A 246 -24.35 0.31 -7.76
C THR A 246 -22.91 0.61 -8.14
N GLY A 247 -22.33 -0.30 -8.91
CA GLY A 247 -20.94 -0.20 -9.29
C GLY A 247 -20.58 -1.07 -10.48
N SER A 248 -19.30 -1.05 -10.82
CA SER A 248 -18.72 -1.89 -11.85
C SER A 248 -17.39 -2.45 -11.35
N THR A 249 -17.16 -3.72 -11.62
CA THR A 249 -15.88 -4.36 -11.46
C THR A 249 -15.07 -4.18 -12.75
N HIS A 250 -13.77 -3.96 -12.61
CA HIS A 250 -12.87 -3.89 -13.74
C HIS A 250 -11.55 -4.56 -13.39
N VAL A 251 -11.02 -5.33 -14.33
CA VAL A 251 -9.68 -5.91 -14.20
C VAL A 251 -8.67 -4.88 -14.69
N SER A 252 -7.63 -4.64 -13.89
CA SER A 252 -6.52 -3.77 -14.24
C SER A 252 -5.32 -4.65 -14.56
N ILE A 253 -4.77 -4.52 -15.75
CA ILE A 253 -3.59 -5.28 -16.19
C ILE A 253 -2.43 -4.33 -16.52
N GLU A 254 -1.21 -4.82 -16.36
CA GLU A 254 0.00 -4.10 -16.77
C GLU A 254 0.23 -4.32 -18.27
N VAL A 255 0.45 -3.24 -19.00
CA VAL A 255 0.62 -3.26 -20.45
C VAL A 255 1.89 -2.51 -20.84
N PRO A 256 2.71 -3.04 -21.76
CA PRO A 256 3.86 -2.32 -22.28
C PRO A 256 3.42 -1.17 -23.18
N VAL A 257 3.83 0.05 -22.84
CA VAL A 257 3.58 1.29 -23.60
C VAL A 257 4.89 1.93 -24.04
N LEU A 258 4.81 2.71 -25.13
CA LEU A 258 5.97 3.43 -25.64
C LEU A 258 6.26 4.70 -24.84
N VAL A 259 7.52 4.88 -24.43
CA VAL A 259 8.00 6.09 -23.75
C VAL A 259 8.13 7.28 -24.71
N ARG A 260 8.48 7.00 -25.98
CA ARG A 260 8.69 8.01 -27.02
C ARG A 260 7.95 7.67 -28.31
N PRO A 261 7.59 8.66 -29.13
CA PRO A 261 6.96 8.40 -30.41
C PRO A 261 7.95 7.70 -31.36
N LEU A 262 7.48 6.68 -32.07
CA LEU A 262 8.24 5.94 -33.09
C LEU A 262 7.72 6.29 -34.48
N ARG A 263 8.64 6.54 -35.42
CA ARG A 263 8.33 6.75 -36.83
C ARG A 263 8.39 5.43 -37.59
N ARG A 264 7.79 5.39 -38.78
CA ARG A 264 7.89 4.25 -39.70
C ARG A 264 9.36 3.85 -39.92
N GLY A 265 9.65 2.55 -39.80
CA GLY A 265 10.97 1.95 -39.95
C GLY A 265 11.84 1.98 -38.70
N MET A 266 11.44 2.69 -37.63
CA MET A 266 12.22 2.73 -36.39
C MET A 266 12.05 1.44 -35.59
N VAL A 267 13.16 0.90 -35.08
CA VAL A 267 13.18 -0.31 -34.23
C VAL A 267 12.86 0.06 -32.79
N VAL A 268 11.95 -0.70 -32.17
CA VAL A 268 11.60 -0.62 -30.75
C VAL A 268 12.74 -1.19 -29.93
N ARG A 269 13.27 -0.42 -28.98
CA ARG A 269 14.30 -0.86 -28.04
C ARG A 269 13.68 -1.12 -26.67
N ALA A 270 14.38 -1.88 -25.83
CA ALA A 270 13.96 -2.13 -24.44
C ALA A 270 13.79 -0.81 -23.64
N GLU A 271 14.64 0.19 -23.90
CA GLU A 271 14.55 1.53 -23.29
C GLU A 271 13.29 2.32 -23.71
N ASP A 272 12.64 1.93 -24.80
CA ASP A 272 11.45 2.59 -25.31
C ASP A 272 10.16 2.03 -24.71
N VAL A 273 10.24 0.92 -23.96
CA VAL A 273 9.09 0.22 -23.38
C VAL A 273 9.02 0.47 -21.89
N ARG A 274 7.83 0.82 -21.40
CA ARG A 274 7.53 0.97 -19.98
C ARG A 274 6.21 0.29 -19.66
N TRP A 275 6.08 -0.24 -18.45
CA TRP A 275 4.81 -0.76 -17.94
C TRP A 275 3.87 0.38 -17.55
N ASP A 276 2.60 0.26 -17.93
CA ASP A 276 1.53 1.15 -17.51
C ASP A 276 0.29 0.33 -17.14
N THR A 277 -0.42 0.74 -16.09
CA THR A 277 -1.59 0.01 -15.60
C THR A 277 -2.84 0.51 -16.31
N MET A 278 -3.53 -0.39 -17.01
CA MET A 278 -4.74 -0.05 -17.76
C MET A 278 -5.88 -1.02 -17.48
N ARG A 279 -7.12 -0.50 -17.58
CA ARG A 279 -8.33 -1.31 -17.49
C ARG A 279 -8.42 -2.25 -18.69
N GLU A 280 -8.58 -3.55 -18.47
CA GLU A 280 -8.68 -4.55 -19.52
C GLU A 280 -9.79 -4.23 -20.53
N GLY A 281 -10.94 -3.75 -20.06
CA GLY A 281 -12.06 -3.36 -20.93
C GLY A 281 -11.77 -2.20 -21.90
N ASN A 282 -10.70 -1.42 -21.67
CA ASN A 282 -10.26 -0.37 -22.59
C ASN A 282 -9.24 -0.87 -23.63
N LEU A 283 -8.68 -2.06 -23.41
CA LEU A 283 -7.68 -2.65 -24.28
C LEU A 283 -8.35 -3.32 -25.46
N ARG A 284 -7.69 -3.23 -26.61
CA ARG A 284 -8.11 -3.95 -27.81
C ARG A 284 -7.48 -5.34 -27.82
N PRO A 285 -8.13 -6.34 -28.42
CA PRO A 285 -7.61 -7.71 -28.48
C PRO A 285 -6.28 -7.85 -29.23
N ASP A 286 -5.90 -6.88 -30.06
CA ASP A 286 -4.68 -6.90 -30.88
C ASP A 286 -3.48 -6.21 -30.22
N ILE A 287 -3.59 -5.81 -28.95
CA ILE A 287 -2.49 -5.20 -28.19
C ILE A 287 -1.49 -6.29 -27.79
N LEU A 288 -0.21 -5.98 -27.96
CA LEU A 288 0.88 -6.84 -27.51
C LEU A 288 1.09 -6.65 -26.00
N LEU A 289 0.93 -7.72 -25.24
CA LEU A 289 1.09 -7.73 -23.78
C LEU A 289 2.52 -8.13 -23.37
N ASP A 290 3.21 -8.89 -24.22
CA ASP A 290 4.59 -9.31 -23.97
C ASP A 290 5.58 -8.28 -24.56
N PRO A 291 6.51 -7.74 -23.75
CA PRO A 291 7.58 -6.87 -24.26
C PRO A 291 8.49 -7.55 -25.28
N ASP A 292 8.67 -8.88 -25.24
CA ASP A 292 9.54 -9.59 -26.18
C ASP A 292 8.97 -9.62 -27.60
N ASP A 293 7.64 -9.52 -27.74
CA ASP A 293 6.97 -9.37 -29.03
C ASP A 293 7.14 -7.97 -29.64
N LEU A 294 7.51 -6.98 -28.81
CA LEU A 294 7.72 -5.59 -29.20
C LEU A 294 9.19 -5.30 -29.49
N ILE A 295 10.08 -5.72 -28.59
CA ILE A 295 11.49 -5.39 -28.63
C ILE A 295 12.14 -6.01 -29.87
N GLY A 296 12.88 -5.19 -30.62
CA GLY A 296 13.53 -5.62 -31.86
C GLY A 296 12.62 -5.62 -33.09
N LYS A 297 11.32 -5.32 -32.96
CA LYS A 297 10.45 -5.06 -34.12
C LYS A 297 10.58 -3.62 -34.60
N ALA A 298 10.28 -3.38 -35.87
CA ALA A 298 10.19 -2.04 -36.44
C ALA A 298 8.74 -1.56 -36.52
N ALA A 299 8.51 -0.27 -36.30
CA ALA A 299 7.21 0.34 -36.46
C ALA A 299 6.82 0.42 -37.95
N ARG A 300 5.67 -0.16 -38.31
CA ARG A 300 5.10 -0.09 -39.67
C ARG A 300 4.62 1.33 -40.00
N ASN A 301 4.01 1.99 -39.02
CA ASN A 301 3.44 3.33 -39.11
C ASN A 301 3.99 4.21 -37.98
N GLY A 302 3.66 5.50 -37.97
CA GLY A 302 3.95 6.35 -36.80
C GLY A 302 3.11 5.95 -35.58
N ILE A 303 3.75 5.66 -34.45
CA ILE A 303 3.09 5.32 -33.18
C ILE A 303 3.41 6.41 -32.16
N GLN A 304 2.41 6.88 -31.43
CA GLN A 304 2.57 7.92 -30.41
C GLN A 304 3.05 7.33 -29.08
N ALA A 305 3.70 8.16 -28.26
CA ALA A 305 4.06 7.79 -26.90
C ALA A 305 2.81 7.64 -26.01
N GLY A 306 2.94 6.84 -24.95
CA GLY A 306 1.91 6.60 -23.93
C GLY A 306 0.75 5.71 -24.40
N GLN A 307 0.83 5.13 -25.59
CA GLN A 307 -0.18 4.19 -26.08
C GLN A 307 0.38 2.75 -26.10
N PRO A 308 -0.46 1.75 -25.77
CA PRO A 308 -0.15 0.36 -26.04
C PRO A 308 0.04 0.10 -27.53
N VAL A 309 1.00 -0.74 -27.86
CA VAL A 309 1.33 -1.06 -29.24
C VAL A 309 0.53 -2.27 -29.72
N ARG A 310 0.02 -2.18 -30.94
CA ARG A 310 -0.75 -3.26 -31.56
C ARG A 310 0.11 -4.12 -32.47
N ALA A 311 -0.24 -5.39 -32.59
CA ALA A 311 0.46 -6.34 -33.46
C ALA A 311 0.52 -5.88 -34.94
N ASN A 312 -0.52 -5.20 -35.42
CA ASN A 312 -0.56 -4.67 -36.79
C ASN A 312 0.31 -3.41 -37.01
N GLN A 313 0.77 -2.75 -35.95
CA GLN A 313 1.60 -1.55 -36.01
C GLN A 313 3.10 -1.86 -36.04
N VAL A 314 3.50 -3.10 -35.75
CA VAL A 314 4.89 -3.54 -35.75
C VAL A 314 5.11 -4.62 -36.82
N THR A 315 6.35 -4.71 -37.29
CA THR A 315 6.79 -5.68 -38.30
C THR A 315 8.23 -6.09 -38.00
N PRO A 316 8.71 -7.25 -38.45
CA PRO A 316 10.13 -7.55 -38.39
C PRO A 316 10.96 -6.42 -39.02
N PRO A 317 12.12 -6.07 -38.43
CA PRO A 317 12.93 -4.97 -38.94
C PRO A 317 13.51 -5.33 -40.31
N GLU A 318 13.50 -4.35 -41.22
CA GLU A 318 14.19 -4.48 -42.49
C GLU A 318 15.70 -4.56 -42.21
N VAL A 319 16.32 -5.68 -42.58
CA VAL A 319 17.77 -5.89 -42.42
C VAL A 319 18.54 -5.60 -43.70
N VAL A 320 17.81 -5.46 -44.82
CA VAL A 320 18.30 -5.05 -46.13
C VAL A 320 17.49 -3.85 -46.58
N GLU A 321 18.17 -2.73 -46.84
CA GLU A 321 17.56 -1.52 -47.37
C GLU A 321 17.56 -1.52 -48.90
N ARG A 322 16.57 -0.83 -49.50
CA ARG A 322 16.53 -0.61 -50.95
C ARG A 322 17.77 0.17 -51.40
N ASN A 323 18.39 -0.30 -52.48
CA ASN A 323 19.68 0.15 -53.03
C ASN A 323 20.88 -0.11 -52.12
N GLY A 324 20.71 -0.83 -51.02
CA GLY A 324 21.80 -1.25 -50.15
C GLY A 324 22.71 -2.26 -50.81
N LEU A 325 24.00 -2.25 -50.43
CA LEU A 325 24.97 -3.25 -50.86
C LEU A 325 24.79 -4.52 -50.02
N VAL A 326 24.54 -5.64 -50.68
CA VAL A 326 24.33 -6.95 -50.04
C VAL A 326 25.32 -7.98 -50.54
N THR A 327 25.67 -8.94 -49.69
CA THR A 327 26.45 -10.11 -50.07
C THR A 327 25.49 -11.22 -50.47
N MET A 328 25.55 -11.60 -51.74
CA MET A 328 24.79 -12.70 -52.31
C MET A 328 25.57 -13.99 -52.09
N VAL A 329 24.97 -14.96 -51.41
CA VAL A 329 25.54 -16.28 -51.17
C VAL A 329 24.71 -17.31 -51.94
N LEU A 330 25.35 -18.00 -52.87
CA LEU A 330 24.79 -19.16 -53.55
C LEU A 330 25.43 -20.41 -52.96
N GLU A 331 24.64 -21.19 -52.23
CA GLU A 331 25.06 -22.49 -51.70
C GLU A 331 24.48 -23.60 -52.57
N THR A 332 25.35 -24.48 -53.05
CA THR A 332 25.00 -25.74 -53.72
C THR A 332 25.71 -26.89 -53.00
N PRO A 333 25.30 -28.15 -53.20
CA PRO A 333 25.95 -29.30 -52.53
C PRO A 333 27.47 -29.42 -52.76
N PHE A 334 28.01 -28.78 -53.82
CA PHE A 334 29.41 -28.93 -54.24
C PHE A 334 30.23 -27.63 -54.13
N MET A 335 29.59 -26.47 -53.98
CA MET A 335 30.28 -25.17 -53.91
C MET A 335 29.45 -24.09 -53.23
N THR A 336 30.15 -23.13 -52.61
CA THR A 336 29.60 -21.87 -52.10
C THR A 336 30.21 -20.71 -52.88
N VAL A 337 29.37 -19.92 -53.54
CA VAL A 337 29.79 -18.75 -54.32
C VAL A 337 29.27 -17.48 -53.64
N THR A 338 30.16 -16.53 -53.39
CA THR A 338 29.82 -15.21 -52.83
C THR A 338 30.02 -14.11 -53.86
N ALA A 339 29.01 -13.27 -54.06
CA ALA A 339 29.08 -12.11 -54.94
C ALA A 339 28.53 -10.86 -54.24
N ARG A 340 28.92 -9.67 -54.72
CA ARG A 340 28.32 -8.42 -54.25
C ARG A 340 27.13 -8.04 -55.14
N GLY A 341 26.02 -7.71 -54.51
CA GLY A 341 24.80 -7.26 -55.16
C GLY A 341 24.29 -5.94 -54.58
N ARG A 342 23.40 -5.30 -55.30
CA ARG A 342 22.63 -4.14 -54.86
C ARG A 342 21.16 -4.57 -54.74
N ALA A 343 20.57 -4.43 -53.56
CA ALA A 343 19.16 -4.76 -53.36
C ALA A 343 18.28 -3.74 -54.09
N LEU A 344 17.28 -4.20 -54.84
CA LEU A 344 16.31 -3.33 -55.53
C LEU A 344 15.08 -3.04 -54.66
N GLU A 345 14.85 -3.88 -53.65
CA GLU A 345 13.74 -3.87 -52.71
C GLU A 345 14.29 -3.97 -51.28
N ALA A 346 13.57 -3.40 -50.32
CA ALA A 346 13.87 -3.59 -48.90
C ALA A 346 13.20 -4.87 -48.38
N GLY A 347 13.81 -5.53 -47.40
CA GLY A 347 13.28 -6.78 -46.86
C GLY A 347 13.78 -7.09 -45.46
N ALA A 348 12.93 -7.78 -44.69
CA ALA A 348 13.29 -8.37 -43.41
C ALA A 348 13.87 -9.79 -43.62
N VAL A 349 14.42 -10.38 -42.56
CA VAL A 349 14.93 -11.76 -42.60
C VAL A 349 13.79 -12.72 -43.02
N GLY A 350 14.06 -13.55 -44.02
CA GLY A 350 13.10 -14.50 -44.62
C GLY A 350 12.34 -13.96 -45.83
N ASP A 351 12.36 -12.64 -46.07
CA ASP A 351 11.71 -12.07 -47.25
C ASP A 351 12.49 -12.39 -48.53
N THR A 352 11.78 -12.56 -49.64
CA THR A 352 12.39 -12.67 -50.97
C THR A 352 12.47 -11.28 -51.61
N VAL A 353 13.69 -10.81 -51.88
CA VAL A 353 13.96 -9.49 -52.47
C VAL A 353 14.67 -9.62 -53.82
N ARG A 354 14.40 -8.69 -54.73
CA ARG A 354 15.16 -8.57 -55.98
C ARG A 354 16.52 -7.92 -55.73
N VAL A 355 17.59 -8.49 -56.29
CA VAL A 355 18.97 -8.02 -56.14
C VAL A 355 19.67 -8.00 -57.50
N ALA A 356 20.33 -6.90 -57.84
CA ALA A 356 21.15 -6.77 -59.05
C ALA A 356 22.63 -7.03 -58.73
N ASN A 357 23.30 -7.89 -59.49
CA ASN A 357 24.74 -8.11 -59.33
C ASN A 357 25.53 -6.88 -59.79
N VAL A 358 26.44 -6.38 -58.97
CA VAL A 358 27.21 -5.15 -59.29
C VAL A 358 28.18 -5.35 -60.46
N ALA A 359 28.63 -6.58 -60.72
CA ALA A 359 29.60 -6.89 -61.78
C ALA A 359 28.94 -7.22 -63.14
N SER A 360 27.71 -7.72 -63.14
CA SER A 360 27.04 -8.21 -64.35
C SER A 360 25.71 -7.54 -64.65
N ASP A 361 25.23 -6.66 -63.76
CA ASP A 361 23.91 -6.02 -63.79
C ASP A 361 22.72 -6.99 -63.93
N LYS A 362 22.94 -8.30 -63.74
CA LYS A 362 21.88 -9.30 -63.77
C LYS A 362 21.07 -9.25 -62.48
N GLU A 363 19.75 -9.20 -62.63
CA GLU A 363 18.81 -9.29 -61.51
C GLU A 363 18.53 -10.74 -61.13
N VAL A 364 18.51 -11.02 -59.84
CA VAL A 364 18.15 -12.32 -59.28
C VAL A 364 17.25 -12.16 -58.05
N LEU A 365 16.41 -13.17 -57.80
CA LEU A 365 15.62 -13.26 -56.57
C LEU A 365 16.47 -13.93 -55.48
N ALA A 366 16.52 -13.31 -54.31
CA ALA A 366 17.28 -13.82 -53.18
C ALA A 366 16.46 -13.72 -51.89
N GLU A 367 16.61 -14.72 -51.01
CA GLU A 367 15.99 -14.76 -49.68
C GLU A 367 16.92 -14.07 -48.68
N VAL A 368 16.42 -13.11 -47.91
CA VAL A 368 17.22 -12.37 -46.93
C VAL A 368 17.57 -13.27 -45.75
N THR A 369 18.85 -13.53 -45.52
CA THR A 369 19.30 -14.41 -44.42
C THR A 369 19.81 -13.64 -43.21
N GLY A 370 20.19 -12.37 -43.37
CA GLY A 370 20.69 -11.54 -42.28
C GLY A 370 21.04 -10.12 -42.72
N ARG A 371 21.73 -9.38 -41.85
CA ARG A 371 22.15 -8.00 -42.12
C ARG A 371 23.04 -7.96 -43.36
N ASN A 372 22.55 -7.32 -44.43
CA ASN A 372 23.24 -7.22 -45.71
C ASN A 372 23.66 -8.57 -46.34
N ALA A 373 22.97 -9.66 -46.02
CA ALA A 373 23.25 -11.00 -46.55
C ALA A 373 21.98 -11.62 -47.12
N VAL A 374 22.10 -12.16 -48.33
CA VAL A 374 20.98 -12.77 -49.07
C VAL A 374 21.41 -14.09 -49.69
N ARG A 375 20.53 -15.09 -49.67
CA ARG A 375 20.74 -16.41 -50.28
C ARG A 375 20.02 -16.50 -51.62
N VAL A 376 20.78 -16.76 -52.68
CA VAL A 376 20.22 -16.94 -54.02
C VAL A 376 19.86 -18.41 -54.22
N ARG A 377 18.66 -18.72 -54.72
CA ARG A 377 18.29 -20.09 -55.13
C ARG A 377 18.68 -20.33 -56.57
N ALA A 378 19.33 -21.46 -56.86
CA ALA A 378 19.91 -21.80 -58.17
C ALA A 378 18.90 -22.04 -59.33
N GLY A 379 17.62 -21.65 -59.18
CA GLY A 379 16.53 -22.02 -60.10
C GLY A 379 16.03 -20.93 -61.06
N THR A 380 16.48 -19.68 -60.92
CA THR A 380 15.95 -18.54 -61.70
C THR A 380 17.08 -17.64 -62.21
N MET A 381 17.98 -18.20 -63.03
CA MET A 381 18.77 -17.37 -63.93
C MET A 381 17.99 -17.25 -65.25
N SER A 382 17.31 -16.13 -65.46
CA SER A 382 16.88 -15.76 -66.81
C SER A 382 18.13 -15.43 -67.62
N ALA A 383 18.67 -16.44 -68.29
CA ALA A 383 19.73 -16.27 -69.27
C ALA A 383 19.13 -15.65 -70.54
N THR A 384 19.06 -14.33 -70.61
CA THR A 384 18.95 -13.65 -71.90
C THR A 384 20.33 -13.72 -72.54
N VAL A 385 20.51 -14.74 -73.39
CA VAL A 385 21.63 -14.85 -74.33
C VAL A 385 21.30 -13.93 -75.49
N ASN A 386 22.20 -12.99 -75.78
CA ASN A 386 22.18 -12.16 -76.98
C ASN A 386 23.20 -12.72 -77.96
#